data_AF-A0A8C0ZBM1-F1
#
_entry.id   AF-A0A8C0ZBM1-F1
#
_cell.length_a   1.000
_cell.length_b   1.000
_cell.length_c   1.000
_cell.angle_alpha   90.00
_cell.angle_beta   90.00
_cell.angle_gamma   90.00
#
_symmetry.space_group_name_H-M   'P 1'
#
loop_
_entity.id
_entity.type
_entity.pdbx_description
1 polymer ?
#
loop_
_entity_poly.entity_id
_entity_poly.type
_entity_poly.pdbx_seq_one_letter_code
_entity_poly.pdbx_strand_id
1 'polypeptide(L)'
;MGFDALRSLFEPKRFCDMAQCLRDSLRYSRAPFTLVLCGSRRALRRSDGRGGETTVPVTPQGRRESGRCPDGGGGRGGRAPHGALRRGRCGGARAALPWRSPPPPSRGSAVAKIIGNNVKKLQRFAPTVKMWVFEENINGRKLTDIINNDHENVKYLPGCKLPDNVVAIPNLNEAVQDADLLVFVIPHQFIHKVCDEITGRIPRKALGITLIKGIDEGPEGLRLISDIIREKMGIDISVLMGANIANEVAAEKFCETTIGCKILENGLLFKELLQTPNFRITVVDDADTVELCGALKNIVAVGAGFCDGLSYGDNTKAAVIRLGLMEMIAFAKIFCKGQVSTATFLESCGIADLITTCYGGRNRRVAEALVKTGKSIEELEKEMLNGQKLQGPQTSAEVYRILKQKGMLDKFPLFTAVYQICYEGRPVKEIISCLQSHPEHK
;
A
#
# COMPACT_ATOMS: atom_id res chain seq x y z
N MET A 1 -18.40 -18.55 53.68
CA MET A 1 -18.98 -19.63 52.86
C MET A 1 -19.82 -18.96 51.79
N GLY A 2 -19.62 -19.13 50.50
CA GLY A 2 -18.74 -19.98 49.71
C GLY A 2 -19.20 -19.74 48.28
N PHE A 3 -18.39 -19.10 47.46
CA PHE A 3 -17.59 -19.78 46.43
C PHE A 3 -18.34 -20.37 45.21
N ASP A 4 -19.67 -20.33 45.15
CA ASP A 4 -20.42 -20.97 44.05
C ASP A 4 -21.08 -20.05 43.02
N ALA A 5 -21.11 -18.72 43.23
CA ALA A 5 -21.74 -17.80 42.27
C ALA A 5 -20.78 -17.17 41.22
N LEU A 6 -19.48 -17.40 41.33
CA LEU A 6 -18.45 -16.81 40.44
C LEU A 6 -17.83 -17.81 39.45
N ARG A 7 -18.29 -19.07 39.45
CA ARG A 7 -17.71 -20.14 38.62
C ARG A 7 -18.35 -20.33 37.24
N SER A 8 -19.43 -19.61 36.91
CA SER A 8 -20.12 -19.73 35.62
C SER A 8 -19.72 -18.70 34.57
N LEU A 9 -18.79 -17.77 34.87
CA LEU A 9 -18.37 -16.70 33.94
C LEU A 9 -17.02 -16.93 33.24
N PHE A 10 -16.35 -18.06 33.50
CA PHE A 10 -15.09 -18.39 32.85
C PHE A 10 -15.16 -19.77 32.19
N GLU A 11 -15.77 -19.86 31.01
CA GLU A 11 -15.54 -20.98 30.11
C GLU A 11 -14.10 -20.94 29.57
N PRO A 12 -13.27 -21.98 29.76
CA PRO A 12 -11.93 -22.05 29.18
C PRO A 12 -11.92 -22.22 27.65
N LYS A 13 -13.08 -22.47 27.03
CA LYS A 13 -13.19 -22.78 25.60
C LYS A 13 -12.90 -21.57 24.69
N ARG A 14 -13.28 -20.35 25.08
CA ARG A 14 -13.06 -19.15 24.23
C ARG A 14 -11.60 -18.67 24.20
N PHE A 15 -10.82 -18.91 25.26
CA PHE A 15 -9.39 -18.58 25.26
C PHE A 15 -8.56 -19.59 24.46
N CYS A 16 -8.98 -20.87 24.46
CA CYS A 16 -8.33 -21.90 23.65
C CYS A 16 -8.57 -21.65 22.15
N ASP A 17 -9.78 -21.24 21.75
CA ASP A 17 -10.09 -20.93 20.35
C ASP A 17 -9.34 -19.70 19.83
N MET A 18 -9.05 -18.70 20.68
CA MET A 18 -8.30 -17.51 20.27
C MET A 18 -6.78 -17.78 20.17
N ALA A 19 -6.23 -18.61 21.06
CA ALA A 19 -4.84 -19.07 20.97
C ALA A 19 -4.64 -20.09 19.82
N GLN A 20 -5.65 -20.90 19.51
CA GLN A 20 -5.70 -21.76 18.33
C GLN A 20 -5.84 -20.92 17.05
N CYS A 21 -6.70 -19.89 17.06
CA CYS A 21 -6.87 -18.94 15.96
C CYS A 21 -5.59 -18.12 15.69
N LEU A 22 -4.81 -17.76 16.73
CA LEU A 22 -3.48 -17.16 16.56
C LEU A 22 -2.46 -18.16 15.99
N ARG A 23 -2.47 -19.43 16.42
CA ARG A 23 -1.61 -20.48 15.86
C ARG A 23 -1.97 -20.87 14.42
N ASP A 24 -3.25 -20.86 14.06
CA ASP A 24 -3.74 -21.15 12.72
C ASP A 24 -3.64 -19.94 11.78
N SER A 25 -3.76 -18.71 12.31
CA SER A 25 -3.45 -17.47 11.58
C SER A 25 -1.96 -17.42 11.19
N LEU A 26 -1.06 -17.94 12.03
CA LEU A 26 0.36 -18.11 11.70
C LEU A 26 0.62 -19.19 10.63
N ARG A 27 -0.24 -20.21 10.49
CA ARG A 27 -0.13 -21.24 9.43
C ARG A 27 -0.77 -20.83 8.10
N TYR A 28 -1.71 -19.89 8.11
CA TYR A 28 -2.49 -19.50 6.93
C TYR A 28 -2.22 -18.09 6.39
N SER A 29 -1.37 -17.29 7.03
CA SER A 29 -0.96 -15.98 6.51
C SER A 29 0.07 -16.12 5.37
N ARG A 30 -0.37 -16.61 4.20
CA ARG A 30 0.41 -16.78 2.96
C ARG A 30 0.48 -15.48 2.15
N ALA A 31 0.69 -14.35 2.81
CA ALA A 31 0.86 -13.07 2.14
C ALA A 31 2.29 -12.92 1.59
N PRO A 32 2.51 -12.23 0.45
CA PRO A 32 3.83 -12.10 -0.14
C PRO A 32 4.76 -11.34 0.80
N PHE A 33 5.85 -11.97 1.21
CA PHE A 33 6.95 -11.26 1.86
C PHE A 33 7.97 -10.91 0.80
N THR A 34 8.18 -9.62 0.60
CA THR A 34 9.25 -9.14 -0.27
C THR A 34 9.90 -7.93 0.38
N LEU A 35 11.18 -8.04 0.72
CA LEU A 35 12.04 -6.91 1.08
C LEU A 35 13.02 -6.74 -0.08
N VAL A 36 13.03 -5.58 -0.72
CA VAL A 36 13.95 -5.33 -1.85
C VAL A 36 15.11 -4.50 -1.36
N LEU A 37 16.33 -4.88 -1.74
CA LEU A 37 17.56 -4.40 -1.14
C LEU A 37 18.55 -4.06 -2.25
N CYS A 38 19.16 -2.89 -2.15
CA CYS A 38 20.09 -2.39 -3.15
C CYS A 38 21.35 -1.84 -2.45
N GLY A 39 22.52 -2.30 -2.88
CA GLY A 39 23.79 -1.70 -2.46
C GLY A 39 24.06 -0.42 -3.25
N SER A 40 24.81 0.53 -2.68
CA SER A 40 25.41 1.61 -3.46
C SER A 40 26.84 1.20 -3.82
N ARG A 41 27.35 1.63 -4.99
CA ARG A 41 28.79 1.52 -5.23
C ARG A 41 29.50 2.49 -4.29
N ARG A 42 30.04 1.98 -3.18
CA ARG A 42 31.03 2.73 -2.41
C ARG A 42 32.20 2.98 -3.35
N ALA A 43 32.44 4.23 -3.72
CA ALA A 43 33.71 4.61 -4.29
C ALA A 43 34.79 4.10 -3.34
N LEU A 44 35.63 3.17 -3.79
CA LEU A 44 36.86 2.86 -3.09
C LEU A 44 37.59 4.21 -2.94
N ARG A 45 37.58 4.79 -1.74
CA ARG A 45 38.54 5.84 -1.40
C ARG A 45 39.90 5.16 -1.38
N ARG A 46 40.55 5.13 -2.54
CA ARG A 46 42.00 5.09 -2.60
C ARG A 46 42.48 6.48 -2.22
N SER A 47 43.18 6.53 -1.10
CA SER A 47 44.20 7.52 -0.82
C SER A 47 45.05 7.75 -2.07
N ASP A 48 45.10 8.98 -2.55
CA ASP A 48 46.34 9.65 -2.91
C ASP A 48 46.07 11.15 -3.08
N GLY A 49 46.95 11.95 -2.50
CA GLY A 49 46.90 13.40 -2.54
C GLY A 49 47.35 13.99 -3.87
N ARG A 50 47.35 15.33 -3.90
CA ARG A 50 47.56 16.27 -5.03
C ARG A 50 46.22 16.54 -5.74
N GLY A 51 45.61 17.72 -5.61
CA GLY A 51 46.20 19.04 -5.81
C GLY A 51 46.00 19.41 -7.28
N GLY A 52 44.97 20.20 -7.57
CA GLY A 52 44.64 20.61 -8.93
C GLY A 52 43.26 21.26 -9.02
N GLU A 53 43.21 22.56 -8.72
CA GLU A 53 42.13 23.46 -9.14
C GLU A 53 42.03 23.44 -10.67
N THR A 54 40.83 23.20 -11.21
CA THR A 54 40.48 23.68 -12.55
C THR A 54 39.07 24.25 -12.54
N THR A 55 39.05 25.57 -12.67
CA THR A 55 37.91 26.44 -12.92
C THR A 55 37.23 26.11 -14.25
N VAL A 56 35.90 26.02 -14.26
CA VAL A 56 35.08 26.00 -15.49
C VAL A 56 34.37 27.37 -15.59
N PRO A 57 34.46 28.09 -16.73
CA PRO A 57 33.82 29.39 -16.86
C PRO A 57 32.32 29.24 -17.17
N VAL A 58 31.54 30.07 -16.49
CA VAL A 58 30.14 30.39 -16.79
C VAL A 58 30.14 31.52 -17.82
N THR A 59 29.33 31.39 -18.88
CA THR A 59 28.82 32.56 -19.63
C THR A 59 27.33 32.41 -19.96
N PRO A 60 26.56 33.52 -19.98
CA PRO A 60 25.09 33.52 -19.94
C PRO A 60 24.45 33.98 -21.27
N GLN A 61 23.11 34.04 -21.26
CA GLN A 61 22.17 34.61 -22.27
C GLN A 61 21.66 33.61 -23.34
N GLY A 62 20.39 33.62 -23.75
CA GLY A 62 19.38 34.68 -23.65
C GLY A 62 17.92 34.21 -23.79
N ARG A 63 17.04 35.18 -23.54
CA ARG A 63 15.57 35.16 -23.64
C ARG A 63 15.07 35.26 -25.08
N ARG A 64 13.74 35.04 -25.21
CA ARG A 64 12.77 35.39 -26.28
C ARG A 64 12.56 34.26 -27.31
N GLU A 65 11.36 33.95 -27.79
CA GLU A 65 10.05 34.61 -27.72
C GLU A 65 8.91 33.62 -28.02
N SER A 66 7.70 34.04 -27.66
CA SER A 66 6.39 33.50 -27.98
C SER A 66 6.14 33.28 -29.48
N GLY A 67 5.38 32.23 -29.82
CA GLY A 67 4.74 32.06 -31.13
C GLY A 67 3.44 31.27 -31.01
N ARG A 68 2.34 31.90 -31.44
CA ARG A 68 0.94 31.48 -31.33
C ARG A 68 0.55 30.35 -32.30
N CYS A 69 -0.51 29.63 -31.92
CA CYS A 69 -1.36 28.79 -32.77
C CYS A 69 -1.98 29.56 -33.94
N PRO A 70 -2.40 28.85 -35.00
CA PRO A 70 -3.55 29.23 -35.80
C PRO A 70 -4.74 28.28 -35.59
N ASP A 71 -5.89 28.89 -35.29
CA ASP A 71 -7.23 28.36 -35.53
C ASP A 71 -7.50 28.22 -37.04
N GLY A 72 -8.39 27.31 -37.42
CA GLY A 72 -9.06 27.39 -38.73
C GLY A 72 -9.86 26.17 -39.18
N GLY A 73 -11.20 26.27 -39.07
CA GLY A 73 -12.20 25.60 -39.93
C GLY A 73 -12.60 24.19 -39.52
N GLY A 74 -13.86 23.83 -39.25
CA GLY A 74 -15.10 24.28 -39.88
C GLY A 74 -15.56 23.25 -40.93
N GLY A 75 -16.44 22.31 -40.57
CA GLY A 75 -16.93 21.31 -41.52
C GLY A 75 -18.00 20.39 -40.94
N ARG A 76 -19.18 20.42 -41.55
CA ARG A 76 -20.46 19.86 -41.11
C ARG A 76 -20.61 18.36 -41.37
N GLY A 77 -21.48 17.73 -40.57
CA GLY A 77 -22.60 16.94 -41.09
C GLY A 77 -22.34 15.46 -41.44
N GLY A 78 -23.04 14.56 -40.74
CA GLY A 78 -23.16 13.16 -41.16
C GLY A 78 -23.79 12.26 -40.11
N ARG A 79 -25.12 12.35 -39.94
CA ARG A 79 -25.90 11.28 -39.29
C ARG A 79 -26.13 10.15 -40.29
N ALA A 80 -25.91 8.90 -39.87
CA ALA A 80 -26.46 7.71 -40.49
C ALA A 80 -26.73 6.63 -39.41
N PRO A 81 -27.68 5.70 -39.64
CA PRO A 81 -28.67 5.33 -38.63
C PRO A 81 -28.50 3.95 -37.98
N HIS A 82 -29.35 3.75 -36.97
CA HIS A 82 -29.68 2.52 -36.23
C HIS A 82 -29.56 1.20 -37.01
N GLY A 83 -28.71 0.31 -36.50
CA GLY A 83 -28.72 -1.13 -36.78
C GLY A 83 -29.28 -1.91 -35.59
N ALA A 84 -30.50 -2.42 -35.73
CA ALA A 84 -31.12 -3.33 -34.77
C ALA A 84 -30.42 -4.70 -34.79
N LEU A 85 -29.80 -5.10 -33.68
CA LEU A 85 -29.23 -6.43 -33.52
C LEU A 85 -30.23 -7.37 -32.85
N ARG A 86 -30.59 -8.42 -33.62
CA ARG A 86 -31.49 -9.52 -33.28
C ARG A 86 -31.09 -10.22 -31.98
N ARG A 87 -32.08 -10.49 -31.13
CA ARG A 87 -31.97 -11.40 -29.98
C ARG A 87 -31.81 -12.84 -30.46
N GLY A 88 -30.59 -13.37 -30.39
CA GLY A 88 -30.31 -14.80 -30.46
C GLY A 88 -30.37 -15.41 -29.06
N ARG A 89 -31.37 -16.26 -28.80
CA ARG A 89 -31.36 -17.21 -27.68
C ARG A 89 -30.34 -18.31 -28.00
N CYS A 90 -29.28 -18.42 -27.20
CA CYS A 90 -28.50 -19.64 -27.09
C CYS A 90 -28.50 -20.08 -25.62
N GLY A 91 -29.37 -21.04 -25.32
CA GLY A 91 -29.26 -21.85 -24.11
C GLY A 91 -28.13 -22.85 -24.29
N GLY A 92 -27.20 -22.85 -23.34
CA GLY A 92 -26.08 -23.78 -23.28
C GLY A 92 -25.48 -23.71 -21.89
N ALA A 93 -25.94 -24.60 -21.01
CA ALA A 93 -25.38 -24.78 -19.68
C ALA A 93 -23.91 -25.18 -19.78
N ARG A 94 -22.99 -24.23 -19.53
CA ARG A 94 -21.61 -24.56 -19.18
C ARG A 94 -21.52 -24.69 -17.67
N ALA A 95 -21.16 -25.88 -17.21
CA ALA A 95 -20.74 -26.11 -15.84
C ALA A 95 -19.66 -25.08 -15.47
N ALA A 96 -19.97 -24.23 -14.49
CA ALA A 96 -19.02 -23.26 -13.97
C ALA A 96 -17.93 -24.03 -13.21
N LEU A 97 -16.75 -24.14 -13.82
CA LEU A 97 -15.52 -24.45 -13.08
C LEU A 97 -15.38 -23.40 -11.96
N PRO A 98 -14.95 -23.77 -10.75
CA PRO A 98 -14.79 -22.81 -9.66
C PRO A 98 -13.77 -21.76 -10.10
N TRP A 99 -14.24 -20.53 -10.26
CA TRP A 99 -13.42 -19.35 -10.53
C TRP A 99 -12.45 -19.14 -9.36
N ARG A 100 -11.28 -19.79 -9.40
CA ARG A 100 -10.12 -19.34 -8.62
C ARG A 100 -9.50 -18.20 -9.41
N SER A 101 -9.90 -16.97 -9.13
CA SER A 101 -9.20 -15.79 -9.65
C SER A 101 -7.72 -15.92 -9.29
N PRO A 102 -6.76 -15.45 -10.12
CA PRO A 102 -5.36 -15.41 -9.72
C PRO A 102 -5.18 -14.53 -8.47
N PRO A 103 -4.21 -14.82 -7.58
CA PRO A 103 -3.94 -13.99 -6.42
C PRO A 103 -3.60 -12.55 -6.85
N PRO A 104 -3.99 -11.53 -6.06
CA PRO A 104 -3.62 -10.16 -6.35
C PRO A 104 -2.10 -9.99 -6.39
N PRO A 105 -1.57 -9.02 -7.14
CA PRO A 105 -0.16 -8.97 -7.46
C PRO A 105 0.65 -8.37 -6.32
N SER A 106 1.88 -8.86 -6.11
CA SER A 106 2.83 -8.35 -5.12
C SER A 106 3.37 -7.01 -5.55
N ARG A 107 3.16 -6.00 -4.70
CA ARG A 107 3.84 -4.69 -4.80
C ARG A 107 5.36 -4.87 -4.75
N GLY A 108 5.86 -5.84 -3.99
CA GLY A 108 7.29 -6.10 -3.89
C GLY A 108 7.92 -6.56 -5.20
N SER A 109 7.28 -7.49 -5.92
CA SER A 109 7.76 -7.94 -7.23
C SER A 109 7.73 -6.82 -8.27
N ALA A 110 6.67 -6.00 -8.28
CA ALA A 110 6.55 -4.86 -9.21
C ALA A 110 7.66 -3.80 -8.95
N VAL A 111 7.95 -3.52 -7.68
CA VAL A 111 9.03 -2.61 -7.28
C VAL A 111 10.41 -3.20 -7.57
N ALA A 112 10.60 -4.50 -7.36
CA ALA A 112 11.84 -5.19 -7.74
C ALA A 112 12.10 -5.08 -9.25
N LYS A 113 11.06 -5.16 -10.09
CA LYS A 113 11.18 -4.91 -11.54
C LYS A 113 11.67 -3.48 -11.84
N ILE A 114 11.09 -2.47 -11.19
CA ILE A 114 11.51 -1.07 -11.34
C ILE A 114 12.98 -0.90 -10.95
N ILE A 115 13.34 -1.32 -9.73
CA ILE A 115 14.70 -1.15 -9.20
C ILE A 115 15.69 -1.90 -10.07
N GLY A 116 15.42 -3.18 -10.39
CA GLY A 116 16.28 -4.01 -11.24
C GLY A 116 16.57 -3.35 -12.60
N ASN A 117 15.55 -2.75 -13.23
CA ASN A 117 15.73 -2.03 -14.50
C ASN A 117 16.51 -0.72 -14.35
N ASN A 118 16.30 0.02 -13.26
CA ASN A 118 16.94 1.31 -13.03
C ASN A 118 18.42 1.15 -12.70
N VAL A 119 18.80 0.21 -11.83
CA VAL A 119 20.21 0.02 -11.43
C VAL A 119 21.10 -0.47 -12.56
N LYS A 120 20.54 -1.06 -13.63
CA LYS A 120 21.29 -1.36 -14.87
C LYS A 120 21.78 -0.10 -15.59
N LYS A 121 21.04 1.00 -15.45
CA LYS A 121 21.29 2.28 -16.14
C LYS A 121 22.03 3.28 -15.26
N LEU A 122 21.92 3.13 -13.93
CA LEU A 122 22.42 4.09 -12.95
C LEU A 122 23.71 3.58 -12.28
N GLN A 123 24.85 4.18 -12.62
CA GLN A 123 26.17 3.75 -12.12
C GLN A 123 26.37 3.91 -10.60
N ARG A 124 25.55 4.75 -9.97
CA ARG A 124 25.60 5.02 -8.52
C ARG A 124 25.19 3.80 -7.68
N PHE A 125 24.37 2.91 -8.23
CA PHE A 125 23.82 1.76 -7.53
C PHE A 125 24.55 0.48 -7.91
N ALA A 126 24.56 -0.49 -7.00
CA ALA A 126 25.04 -1.82 -7.30
C ALA A 126 24.12 -2.45 -8.37
N PRO A 127 24.68 -3.15 -9.36
CA PRO A 127 23.88 -3.73 -10.43
C PRO A 127 22.98 -4.86 -9.93
N THR A 128 23.34 -5.54 -8.84
CA THR A 128 22.55 -6.64 -8.27
C THR A 128 21.55 -6.11 -7.24
N VAL A 129 20.29 -6.53 -7.37
CA VAL A 129 19.21 -6.24 -6.43
C VAL A 129 18.88 -7.53 -5.68
N LYS A 130 19.09 -7.53 -4.37
CA LYS A 130 18.71 -8.66 -3.51
C LYS A 130 17.22 -8.52 -3.15
N MET A 131 16.46 -9.59 -3.31
CA MET A 131 15.04 -9.63 -2.97
C MET A 131 14.82 -10.76 -1.97
N TRP A 132 14.54 -10.41 -0.71
CA TRP A 132 14.14 -11.43 0.26
C TRP A 132 12.79 -12.02 -0.15
N VAL A 133 12.70 -13.34 -0.19
CA VAL A 133 11.47 -14.08 -0.50
C VAL A 133 11.24 -15.10 0.60
N PHE A 134 10.11 -15.01 1.30
CA PHE A 134 9.73 -16.08 2.22
C PHE A 134 9.56 -17.39 1.45
N GLU A 135 10.28 -18.43 1.87
CA GLU A 135 10.38 -19.65 1.09
C GLU A 135 9.05 -20.40 1.04
N GLU A 136 8.64 -20.77 -0.17
CA GLU A 136 7.44 -21.56 -0.42
C GLU A 136 7.72 -22.65 -1.45
N ASN A 137 6.98 -23.74 -1.36
CA ASN A 137 7.04 -24.81 -2.36
C ASN A 137 5.88 -24.64 -3.36
N ILE A 138 6.22 -24.45 -4.63
CA ILE A 138 5.28 -24.32 -5.75
C ILE A 138 5.54 -25.50 -6.70
N ASN A 139 4.59 -26.43 -6.76
CA ASN A 139 4.66 -27.60 -7.63
C ASN A 139 5.98 -28.41 -7.50
N GLY A 140 6.49 -28.56 -6.27
CA GLY A 140 7.71 -29.33 -5.99
C GLY A 140 9.01 -28.53 -6.08
N ARG A 141 8.99 -27.27 -6.53
CA ARG A 141 10.15 -26.36 -6.61
C ARG A 141 10.07 -25.28 -5.53
N LYS A 142 11.22 -24.85 -5.01
CA LYS A 142 11.29 -23.66 -4.15
C LYS A 142 10.95 -22.42 -4.97
N LEU A 143 10.21 -21.48 -4.38
CA LEU A 143 9.81 -20.25 -5.04
C LEU A 143 11.03 -19.39 -5.38
N THR A 144 12.05 -19.37 -4.53
CA THR A 144 13.32 -18.70 -4.80
C THR A 144 14.00 -19.27 -6.04
N ASP A 145 14.09 -20.59 -6.17
CA ASP A 145 14.65 -21.26 -7.36
C ASP A 145 13.84 -20.96 -8.62
N ILE A 146 12.51 -20.91 -8.54
CA ILE A 146 11.66 -20.49 -9.67
C ILE A 146 11.97 -19.06 -10.06
N ILE A 147 12.04 -18.13 -9.10
CA ILE A 147 12.31 -16.72 -9.40
C ILE A 147 13.71 -16.55 -10.00
N ASN A 148 14.73 -17.24 -9.46
CA ASN A 148 16.10 -17.09 -9.93
C ASN A 148 16.34 -17.73 -11.31
N ASN A 149 15.68 -18.85 -11.62
CA ASN A 149 15.85 -19.54 -12.90
C ASN A 149 14.90 -19.03 -14.00
N ASP A 150 13.65 -18.77 -13.64
CA ASP A 150 12.58 -18.46 -14.59
C ASP A 150 12.33 -16.93 -14.67
N HIS A 151 13.01 -16.15 -13.81
CA HIS A 151 12.89 -14.69 -13.66
C HIS A 151 11.45 -14.23 -13.51
N GLU A 152 10.65 -14.98 -12.74
CA GLU A 152 9.23 -14.72 -12.59
C GLU A 152 8.75 -15.16 -11.21
N ASN A 153 8.04 -14.26 -10.53
CA ASN A 153 7.30 -14.64 -9.33
C ASN A 153 5.93 -15.21 -9.75
N VAL A 154 5.92 -16.47 -10.16
CA VAL A 154 4.75 -17.15 -10.75
C VAL A 154 3.51 -17.15 -9.85
N LYS A 155 3.70 -17.03 -8.54
CA LYS A 155 2.60 -16.98 -7.58
C LYS A 155 2.06 -15.56 -7.42
N TYR A 156 2.94 -14.57 -7.28
CA TYR A 156 2.54 -13.24 -6.85
C TYR A 156 2.62 -12.15 -7.92
N LEU A 157 3.20 -12.41 -9.09
CA LEU A 157 3.16 -11.50 -10.23
C LEU A 157 3.21 -12.32 -11.54
N PRO A 158 2.23 -13.21 -11.77
CA PRO A 158 2.25 -14.12 -12.90
C PRO A 158 2.23 -13.36 -14.23
N GLY A 159 3.01 -13.84 -15.21
CA GLY A 159 3.13 -13.25 -16.54
C GLY A 159 4.06 -12.04 -16.62
N CYS A 160 4.71 -11.63 -15.53
CA CYS A 160 5.65 -10.52 -15.51
C CYS A 160 7.08 -11.00 -15.24
N LYS A 161 7.99 -10.76 -16.19
CA LYS A 161 9.41 -11.04 -15.99
C LYS A 161 10.08 -9.99 -15.11
N LEU A 162 10.80 -10.48 -14.11
CA LEU A 162 11.74 -9.71 -13.31
C LEU A 162 13.06 -9.59 -14.09
N PRO A 163 13.81 -8.49 -13.92
CA PRO A 163 15.16 -8.38 -14.47
C PRO A 163 16.10 -9.46 -13.92
N ASP A 164 17.01 -9.97 -14.76
CA ASP A 164 18.01 -11.01 -14.42
C ASP A 164 18.93 -10.67 -13.24
N ASN A 165 19.12 -9.38 -12.97
CA ASN A 165 19.90 -8.87 -11.85
C ASN A 165 19.13 -8.79 -10.52
N VAL A 166 17.85 -9.20 -10.50
CA VAL A 166 17.07 -9.39 -9.28
C VAL A 166 17.26 -10.82 -8.78
N VAL A 167 17.84 -10.97 -7.59
CA VAL A 167 18.18 -12.26 -6.99
C VAL A 167 17.28 -12.52 -5.79
N ALA A 168 16.47 -13.58 -5.86
CA ALA A 168 15.64 -14.05 -4.77
C ALA A 168 16.46 -14.82 -3.73
N ILE A 169 16.38 -14.39 -2.47
CA ILE A 169 17.14 -14.95 -1.34
C ILE A 169 16.16 -15.36 -0.24
N PRO A 170 16.16 -16.62 0.24
CA PRO A 170 15.23 -17.07 1.27
C PRO A 170 15.63 -16.64 2.68
N ASN A 171 16.94 -16.52 2.93
CA ASN A 171 17.47 -16.12 4.22
C ASN A 171 17.47 -14.58 4.34
N LEU A 172 16.72 -14.06 5.30
CA LEU A 172 16.57 -12.62 5.48
C LEU A 172 17.91 -11.94 5.84
N ASN A 173 18.76 -12.59 6.63
CA ASN A 173 20.05 -12.04 7.06
C ASN A 173 21.05 -11.93 5.91
N GLU A 174 21.08 -12.95 5.05
CA GLU A 174 21.88 -12.95 3.82
C GLU A 174 21.40 -11.87 2.84
N ALA A 175 20.07 -11.68 2.75
CA ALA A 175 19.49 -10.67 1.89
C ALA A 175 19.92 -9.26 2.30
N VAL A 176 19.87 -8.94 3.60
CA VAL A 176 20.22 -7.59 4.13
C VAL A 176 21.71 -7.34 4.29
N GLN A 177 22.54 -8.38 4.20
CA GLN A 177 23.98 -8.23 4.29
C GLN A 177 24.49 -7.28 3.21
N ASP A 178 25.25 -6.27 3.65
CA ASP A 178 25.87 -5.20 2.84
C ASP A 178 24.89 -4.29 2.09
N ALA A 179 23.59 -4.31 2.44
CA ALA A 179 22.60 -3.42 1.84
C ALA A 179 22.76 -2.00 2.38
N ASP A 180 23.11 -1.04 1.52
CA ASP A 180 23.09 0.39 1.88
C ASP A 180 21.67 0.99 1.77
N LEU A 181 20.78 0.41 0.95
CA LEU A 181 19.39 0.85 0.77
C LEU A 181 18.42 -0.32 0.99
N LEU A 182 17.41 -0.10 1.84
CA LEU A 182 16.37 -1.08 2.16
C LEU A 182 14.98 -0.58 1.73
N VAL A 183 14.20 -1.43 1.05
CA VAL A 183 12.85 -1.13 0.58
C VAL A 183 11.86 -2.10 1.24
N PHE A 184 11.22 -1.66 2.32
CA PHE A 184 10.25 -2.43 3.10
C PHE A 184 8.90 -2.48 2.39
N VAL A 185 8.55 -3.64 1.83
CA VAL A 185 7.31 -3.86 1.07
C VAL A 185 6.66 -5.20 1.41
N ILE A 186 6.42 -5.37 2.71
CA ILE A 186 5.79 -6.56 3.30
C ILE A 186 4.42 -6.21 3.91
N PRO A 187 3.57 -7.20 4.20
CA PRO A 187 2.35 -6.97 4.97
C PRO A 187 2.68 -6.44 6.38
N HIS A 188 1.93 -5.42 6.85
CA HIS A 188 2.28 -4.67 8.06
C HIS A 188 2.42 -5.55 9.32
N GLN A 189 1.65 -6.63 9.44
CA GLN A 189 1.67 -7.53 10.60
C GLN A 189 3.01 -8.25 10.82
N PHE A 190 3.91 -8.23 9.84
CA PHE A 190 5.20 -8.91 9.92
C PHE A 190 6.37 -7.97 10.20
N ILE A 191 6.14 -6.66 10.23
CA ILE A 191 7.25 -5.70 10.32
C ILE A 191 8.06 -5.84 11.59
N HIS A 192 7.40 -6.08 12.73
CA HIS A 192 8.08 -6.29 14.01
C HIS A 192 9.06 -7.47 13.94
N LYS A 193 8.57 -8.63 13.52
CA LYS A 193 9.38 -9.85 13.39
C LYS A 193 10.55 -9.65 12.42
N VAL A 194 10.30 -9.01 11.28
CA VAL A 194 11.35 -8.74 10.29
C VAL A 194 12.41 -7.81 10.88
N CYS A 195 12.02 -6.68 11.48
CA CYS A 195 12.96 -5.77 12.12
C CYS A 195 13.75 -6.45 13.25
N ASP A 196 13.10 -7.25 14.10
CA ASP A 196 13.78 -7.96 15.21
C ASP A 196 14.85 -8.93 14.69
N GLU A 197 14.61 -9.60 13.56
CA GLU A 197 15.56 -10.54 12.97
C GLU A 197 16.81 -9.85 12.39
N ILE A 198 16.66 -8.65 11.81
CA ILE A 198 17.76 -7.94 11.12
C ILE A 198 18.39 -6.82 11.93
N THR A 199 17.88 -6.53 13.12
CA THR A 199 18.43 -5.50 14.01
C THR A 199 19.90 -5.81 14.32
N GLY A 200 20.78 -4.82 14.14
CA GLY A 200 22.23 -4.97 14.32
C GLY A 200 22.96 -5.72 13.19
N ARG A 201 22.26 -6.17 12.15
CA ARG A 201 22.83 -6.90 10.99
C ARG A 201 22.91 -6.06 9.72
N ILE A 202 22.47 -4.81 9.77
CA ILE A 202 22.54 -3.87 8.65
C ILE A 202 23.66 -2.84 8.84
N PRO A 203 24.23 -2.28 7.76
CA PRO A 203 25.19 -1.18 7.86
C PRO A 203 24.60 0.02 8.62
N ARG A 204 25.37 0.64 9.53
CA ARG A 204 24.92 1.81 10.31
C ARG A 204 24.51 3.03 9.47
N LYS A 205 25.01 3.13 8.24
CA LYS A 205 24.70 4.22 7.30
C LYS A 205 23.63 3.82 6.28
N ALA A 206 23.00 2.66 6.45
CA ALA A 206 21.95 2.24 5.55
C ALA A 206 20.75 3.19 5.67
N LEU A 207 20.00 3.33 4.57
CA LEU A 207 18.78 4.11 4.51
C LEU A 207 17.61 3.20 4.14
N GLY A 208 16.44 3.48 4.68
CA GLY A 208 15.23 2.73 4.37
C GLY A 208 14.15 3.55 3.68
N ILE A 209 13.29 2.86 2.94
CA ILE A 209 12.00 3.37 2.49
C ILE A 209 10.93 2.32 2.71
N THR A 210 9.76 2.71 3.22
CA THR A 210 8.62 1.80 3.43
C THR A 210 7.46 2.09 2.48
N LEU A 211 6.90 1.03 1.92
CA LEU A 211 5.70 1.01 1.06
C LEU A 211 4.52 0.35 1.79
N ILE A 212 4.69 0.06 3.08
CA ILE A 212 3.71 -0.63 3.90
C ILE A 212 2.58 0.35 4.22
N LYS A 213 1.36 0.00 3.80
CA LYS A 213 0.16 0.82 3.98
C LYS A 213 -0.61 0.30 5.19
N GLY A 214 -0.41 0.90 6.35
CA GLY A 214 -1.04 0.53 7.61
C GLY A 214 -0.52 1.43 8.73
N ILE A 215 -1.13 1.32 9.90
CA ILE A 215 -0.64 1.91 11.14
C ILE A 215 -0.46 0.79 12.16
N ASP A 216 0.02 1.15 13.34
CA ASP A 216 0.02 0.30 14.52
C ASP A 216 -0.48 1.11 15.71
N GLU A 217 -0.79 0.42 16.81
CA GLU A 217 -1.17 1.05 18.08
C GLU A 217 -0.12 0.79 19.15
N GLY A 218 0.24 1.84 19.88
CA GLY A 218 1.11 1.77 21.05
C GLY A 218 0.45 2.38 22.29
N PRO A 219 1.12 2.36 23.44
CA PRO A 219 0.61 2.93 24.68
C PRO A 219 0.19 4.41 24.57
N GLU A 220 0.83 5.17 23.68
CA GLU A 220 0.54 6.60 23.47
C GLU A 220 -0.49 6.87 22.35
N GLY A 221 -0.98 5.83 21.68
CA GLY A 221 -1.93 5.90 20.58
C GLY A 221 -1.30 5.50 19.24
N LEU A 222 -1.41 6.38 18.23
CA LEU A 222 -0.94 6.12 16.86
C LEU A 222 0.56 5.83 16.81
N ARG A 223 0.95 4.75 16.14
CA ARG A 223 2.32 4.50 15.70
C ARG A 223 2.37 4.29 14.19
N LEU A 224 3.28 5.01 13.54
CA LEU A 224 3.56 4.83 12.12
C LEU A 224 4.52 3.67 11.90
N ILE A 225 4.39 2.98 10.77
CA ILE A 225 5.28 1.86 10.43
C ILE A 225 6.70 2.38 10.22
N SER A 226 6.88 3.55 9.61
CA SER A 226 8.18 4.19 9.46
C SER A 226 8.83 4.50 10.81
N ASP A 227 8.06 4.93 11.82
CA ASP A 227 8.56 5.17 13.18
C ASP A 227 8.99 3.86 13.85
N ILE A 228 8.20 2.78 13.72
CA ILE A 228 8.56 1.45 14.24
C ILE A 228 9.89 0.98 13.64
N ILE A 229 10.04 1.09 12.31
CA ILE A 229 11.26 0.68 11.62
C ILE A 229 12.43 1.56 12.07
N ARG A 230 12.25 2.89 12.12
CA ARG A 230 13.28 3.86 12.54
C ARG A 230 13.78 3.57 13.95
N GLU A 231 12.88 3.34 14.90
CA GLU A 231 13.22 3.04 16.30
C GLU A 231 13.97 1.70 16.43
N LYS A 232 13.49 0.64 15.78
CA LYS A 232 14.12 -0.69 15.87
C LYS A 232 15.47 -0.75 15.16
N MET A 233 15.57 -0.13 13.99
CA MET A 233 16.73 -0.28 13.10
C MET A 233 17.79 0.82 13.29
N GLY A 234 17.43 1.97 13.89
CA GLY A 234 18.35 3.09 14.08
C GLY A 234 18.81 3.76 12.78
N ILE A 235 17.99 3.71 11.72
CA ILE A 235 18.27 4.31 10.41
C ILE A 235 17.15 5.27 10.00
N ASP A 236 17.45 6.20 9.10
CA ASP A 236 16.40 7.05 8.52
C ASP A 236 15.51 6.26 7.57
N ILE A 237 14.21 6.55 7.62
CA ILE A 237 13.15 5.88 6.86
C ILE A 237 12.33 6.92 6.09
N SER A 238 12.38 6.86 4.77
CA SER A 238 11.42 7.52 3.89
C SER A 238 10.16 6.66 3.71
N VAL A 239 9.10 7.22 3.14
CA VAL A 239 7.85 6.51 2.85
C VAL A 239 7.48 6.68 1.38
N LEU A 240 6.86 5.68 0.76
CA LEU A 240 6.32 5.77 -0.59
C LEU A 240 4.87 5.32 -0.60
N MET A 241 3.97 6.29 -0.84
CA MET A 241 2.53 6.08 -0.91
C MET A 241 1.98 6.72 -2.19
N GLY A 242 0.91 6.15 -2.75
CA GLY A 242 0.35 6.62 -4.02
C GLY A 242 -0.64 5.66 -4.65
N ALA A 243 -1.26 6.11 -5.74
CA ALA A 243 -2.20 5.36 -6.57
C ALA A 243 -1.47 4.32 -7.46
N ASN A 244 -0.89 3.29 -6.83
CA ASN A 244 0.05 2.37 -7.47
C ASN A 244 -0.41 0.91 -7.45
N ILE A 245 -1.46 0.59 -8.22
CA ILE A 245 -1.94 -0.79 -8.39
C ILE A 245 -0.81 -1.65 -9.01
N ALA A 246 -0.37 -2.68 -8.29
CA ALA A 246 0.83 -3.46 -8.63
C ALA A 246 0.83 -4.02 -10.06
N ASN A 247 -0.32 -4.49 -10.57
CA ASN A 247 -0.43 -4.99 -11.96
C ASN A 247 -0.18 -3.91 -13.00
N GLU A 248 -0.67 -2.69 -12.75
CA GLU A 248 -0.54 -1.59 -13.70
C GLU A 248 0.88 -1.06 -13.72
N VAL A 249 1.50 -0.97 -12.53
CA VAL A 249 2.92 -0.65 -12.37
C VAL A 249 3.79 -1.70 -13.07
N ALA A 250 3.53 -2.99 -12.86
CA ALA A 250 4.27 -4.09 -13.48
C ALA A 250 4.09 -4.14 -15.01
N ALA A 251 2.91 -3.75 -15.51
CA ALA A 251 2.60 -3.59 -16.92
C ALA A 251 3.08 -2.24 -17.51
N GLU A 252 3.84 -1.46 -16.74
CA GLU A 252 4.43 -0.18 -17.16
C GLU A 252 3.39 0.84 -17.63
N LYS A 253 2.16 0.75 -17.12
CA LYS A 253 1.16 1.79 -17.33
C LYS A 253 1.54 3.03 -16.55
N PHE A 254 1.22 4.19 -17.12
CA PHE A 254 1.46 5.47 -16.48
C PHE A 254 0.74 5.57 -15.13
N CYS A 255 1.49 5.92 -14.10
CA CYS A 255 1.00 6.28 -12.78
C CYS A 255 2.02 7.15 -12.05
N GLU A 256 1.61 7.66 -10.90
CA GLU A 256 2.38 8.57 -10.06
C GLU A 256 2.32 8.14 -8.60
N THR A 257 3.32 8.52 -7.83
CA THR A 257 3.42 8.25 -6.40
C THR A 257 4.11 9.40 -5.68
N THR A 258 3.93 9.46 -4.37
CA THR A 258 4.57 10.44 -3.50
C THR A 258 5.59 9.75 -2.60
N ILE A 259 6.80 10.29 -2.52
CA ILE A 259 7.78 9.96 -1.49
C ILE A 259 7.71 11.04 -0.42
N GLY A 260 7.46 10.62 0.82
CA GLY A 260 7.61 11.47 2.00
C GLY A 260 8.94 11.20 2.69
N CYS A 261 9.71 12.23 3.02
CA CYS A 261 11.01 12.08 3.67
C CYS A 261 11.28 13.19 4.69
N LYS A 262 11.95 12.87 5.81
CA LYS A 262 12.40 13.88 6.78
C LYS A 262 13.73 14.52 6.36
N ILE A 263 14.51 13.81 5.54
CA ILE A 263 15.78 14.27 4.97
C ILE A 263 15.64 14.27 3.45
N LEU A 264 15.64 15.47 2.84
CA LEU A 264 15.37 15.65 1.41
C LEU A 264 16.34 14.86 0.53
N GLU A 265 17.63 14.81 0.89
CA GLU A 265 18.65 14.07 0.15
C GLU A 265 18.32 12.57 0.04
N ASN A 266 17.78 11.98 1.11
CA ASN A 266 17.37 10.58 1.14
C ASN A 266 16.16 10.35 0.23
N GLY A 267 15.17 11.26 0.28
CA GLY A 267 14.00 11.20 -0.61
C GLY A 267 14.38 11.32 -2.08
N LEU A 268 15.32 12.22 -2.42
CA LEU A 268 15.85 12.38 -3.77
C LEU A 268 16.64 11.15 -4.25
N LEU A 269 17.40 10.51 -3.36
CA LEU A 269 18.09 9.26 -3.66
C LEU A 269 17.11 8.14 -3.99
N PHE A 270 16.03 7.99 -3.20
CA PHE A 270 14.99 7.00 -3.50
C PHE A 270 14.20 7.35 -4.75
N LYS A 271 13.99 8.64 -5.05
CA LYS A 271 13.42 9.09 -6.33
C LYS A 271 14.28 8.66 -7.52
N GLU A 272 15.61 8.85 -7.44
CA GLU A 272 16.55 8.38 -8.46
C GLU A 272 16.44 6.86 -8.67
N LEU A 273 16.36 6.10 -7.57
CA LEU A 273 16.27 4.64 -7.59
C LEU A 273 14.95 4.12 -8.19
N LEU A 274 13.82 4.78 -7.94
CA LEU A 274 12.48 4.25 -8.20
C LEU A 274 11.77 4.90 -9.39
N GLN A 275 12.14 6.11 -9.80
CA GLN A 275 11.41 6.82 -10.85
C GLN A 275 11.62 6.16 -12.21
N THR A 276 10.56 6.09 -13.00
CA THR A 276 10.61 5.69 -14.42
C THR A 276 9.84 6.70 -15.28
N PRO A 277 9.81 6.57 -16.62
CA PRO A 277 8.92 7.37 -17.46
C PRO A 277 7.43 7.20 -17.10
N ASN A 278 7.03 5.99 -16.67
CA ASN A 278 5.63 5.64 -16.37
C ASN A 278 5.33 5.51 -14.87
N PHE A 279 6.32 5.70 -14.00
CA PHE A 279 6.19 5.73 -12.55
C PHE A 279 6.82 7.02 -12.03
N ARG A 280 6.03 8.10 -12.02
CA ARG A 280 6.48 9.46 -11.71
C ARG A 280 6.44 9.72 -10.21
N ILE A 281 7.44 10.43 -9.69
CA ILE A 281 7.61 10.60 -8.24
C ILE A 281 7.69 12.08 -7.87
N THR A 282 6.78 12.51 -6.99
CA THR A 282 6.90 13.77 -6.23
C THR A 282 7.53 13.47 -4.87
N VAL A 283 8.48 14.29 -4.44
CA VAL A 283 9.12 14.17 -3.12
C VAL A 283 8.62 15.33 -2.26
N VAL A 284 8.15 15.03 -1.06
CA VAL A 284 7.66 16.00 -0.07
C VAL A 284 8.32 15.75 1.29
N ASP A 285 8.38 16.79 2.11
CA ASP A 285 8.98 16.75 3.46
C ASP A 285 7.99 16.28 4.56
N ASP A 286 6.71 16.13 4.21
CA ASP A 286 5.63 15.72 5.10
C ASP A 286 5.45 14.19 5.18
N ALA A 287 6.50 13.50 5.67
CA ALA A 287 6.56 12.03 5.67
C ALA A 287 5.41 11.36 6.45
N ASP A 288 5.09 11.89 7.63
CA ASP A 288 4.08 11.32 8.52
C ASP A 288 2.68 11.38 7.85
N THR A 289 2.34 12.51 7.20
CA THR A 289 1.06 12.66 6.50
C THR A 289 0.97 11.79 5.26
N VAL A 290 2.06 11.69 4.47
CA VAL A 290 2.11 10.78 3.31
C VAL A 290 1.82 9.35 3.73
N GLU A 291 2.43 8.88 4.82
CA GLU A 291 2.23 7.53 5.35
C GLU A 291 0.80 7.29 5.82
N LEU A 292 0.25 8.22 6.61
CA LEU A 292 -1.13 8.13 7.10
C LEU A 292 -2.16 8.08 5.98
N CYS A 293 -1.97 8.86 4.91
CA CYS A 293 -2.88 8.84 3.77
C CYS A 293 -3.00 7.42 3.20
N GLY A 294 -1.88 6.72 3.05
CA GLY A 294 -1.84 5.35 2.53
C GLY A 294 -2.57 4.33 3.40
N ALA A 295 -2.58 4.52 4.72
CA ALA A 295 -3.29 3.68 5.67
C ALA A 295 -4.80 3.99 5.72
N LEU A 296 -5.16 5.24 6.04
CA LEU A 296 -6.53 5.66 6.34
C LEU A 296 -7.48 5.53 5.15
N LYS A 297 -6.98 5.73 3.92
CA LYS A 297 -7.80 5.58 2.71
C LYS A 297 -8.45 4.21 2.58
N ASN A 298 -7.86 3.16 3.18
CA ASN A 298 -8.44 1.82 3.12
C ASN A 298 -9.73 1.72 3.93
N ILE A 299 -9.89 2.51 5.00
CA ILE A 299 -11.14 2.61 5.77
C ILE A 299 -12.23 3.23 4.89
N VAL A 300 -11.93 4.35 4.24
CA VAL A 300 -12.87 5.04 3.33
C VAL A 300 -13.29 4.13 2.18
N ALA A 301 -12.35 3.35 1.63
CA ALA A 301 -12.66 2.39 0.56
C ALA A 301 -13.61 1.26 1.00
N VAL A 302 -13.60 0.87 2.28
CA VAL A 302 -14.61 -0.06 2.83
C VAL A 302 -15.98 0.64 2.83
N GLY A 303 -16.07 1.87 3.33
CA GLY A 303 -17.30 2.66 3.28
C GLY A 303 -17.86 2.84 1.87
N ALA A 304 -16.99 3.12 0.89
CA ALA A 304 -17.37 3.21 -0.52
C ALA A 304 -17.90 1.87 -1.07
N GLY A 305 -17.30 0.74 -0.65
CA GLY A 305 -17.79 -0.59 -0.99
C GLY A 305 -19.15 -0.93 -0.36
N PHE A 306 -19.43 -0.43 0.85
CA PHE A 306 -20.77 -0.55 1.44
C PHE A 306 -21.82 0.18 0.60
N CYS A 307 -21.51 1.37 0.09
CA CYS A 307 -22.41 2.08 -0.84
C CYS A 307 -22.68 1.29 -2.12
N ASP A 308 -21.66 0.65 -2.70
CA ASP A 308 -21.83 -0.23 -3.87
C ASP A 308 -22.73 -1.42 -3.56
N GLY A 309 -22.52 -2.03 -2.39
CA GLY A 309 -23.33 -3.14 -1.91
C GLY A 309 -24.80 -2.77 -1.72
N LEU A 310 -25.06 -1.57 -1.20
CA LEU A 310 -26.40 -0.99 -1.01
C LEU A 310 -27.02 -0.43 -2.29
N SER A 311 -26.32 -0.51 -3.42
CA SER A 311 -26.76 0.02 -4.72
C SER A 311 -27.05 1.53 -4.68
N TYR A 312 -26.30 2.27 -3.88
CA TYR A 312 -26.33 3.74 -3.92
C TYR A 312 -25.62 4.28 -5.16
N GLY A 313 -26.06 5.45 -5.60
CA GLY A 313 -25.50 6.11 -6.78
C GLY A 313 -24.15 6.81 -6.53
N ASP A 314 -23.54 7.28 -7.61
CA ASP A 314 -22.22 7.91 -7.59
C ASP A 314 -22.15 9.16 -6.70
N ASN A 315 -23.25 9.93 -6.58
CA ASN A 315 -23.30 11.09 -5.69
C ASN A 315 -23.07 10.72 -4.21
N THR A 316 -23.68 9.61 -3.76
CA THR A 316 -23.49 9.11 -2.39
C THR A 316 -22.07 8.61 -2.20
N LYS A 317 -21.53 7.88 -3.16
CA LYS A 317 -20.13 7.42 -3.11
C LYS A 317 -19.15 8.60 -3.08
N ALA A 318 -19.39 9.64 -3.90
CA ALA A 318 -18.59 10.85 -3.90
C ALA A 318 -18.64 11.57 -2.54
N ALA A 319 -19.81 11.63 -1.90
CA ALA A 319 -19.93 12.17 -0.54
C ALA A 319 -19.13 11.36 0.48
N VAL A 320 -19.14 10.02 0.41
CA VAL A 320 -18.31 9.15 1.26
C VAL A 320 -16.82 9.41 1.03
N ILE A 321 -16.38 9.53 -0.22
CA ILE A 321 -14.98 9.83 -0.55
C ILE A 321 -14.58 11.20 0.01
N ARG A 322 -15.40 12.24 -0.20
CA ARG A 322 -15.14 13.60 0.28
C ARG A 322 -15.08 13.65 1.80
N LEU A 323 -16.08 13.11 2.49
CA LEU A 323 -16.15 13.12 3.95
C LEU A 323 -15.04 12.27 4.57
N GLY A 324 -14.72 11.12 3.97
CA GLY A 324 -13.57 10.31 4.35
C GLY A 324 -12.25 11.04 4.19
N LEU A 325 -12.07 11.82 3.12
CA LEU A 325 -10.89 12.69 2.97
C LEU A 325 -10.81 13.75 4.07
N MET A 326 -11.95 14.35 4.46
CA MET A 326 -11.98 15.32 5.57
C MET A 326 -11.59 14.66 6.90
N GLU A 327 -12.09 13.45 7.18
CA GLU A 327 -11.67 12.68 8.35
C GLU A 327 -10.19 12.29 8.29
N MET A 328 -9.64 11.94 7.12
CA MET A 328 -8.21 11.71 6.95
C MET A 328 -7.38 12.96 7.29
N ILE A 329 -7.80 14.13 6.82
CA ILE A 329 -7.13 15.42 7.10
C ILE A 329 -7.19 15.74 8.59
N ALA A 330 -8.37 15.63 9.19
CA ALA A 330 -8.56 15.90 10.61
C ALA A 330 -7.73 14.94 11.47
N PHE A 331 -7.72 13.65 11.14
CA PHE A 331 -6.97 12.64 11.86
C PHE A 331 -5.47 12.94 11.81
N ALA A 332 -4.92 13.21 10.63
CA ALA A 332 -3.51 13.56 10.50
C ALA A 332 -3.15 14.81 11.32
N LYS A 333 -3.95 15.88 11.24
CA LYS A 333 -3.71 17.12 12.00
C LYS A 333 -3.69 16.92 13.52
N ILE A 334 -4.41 15.91 14.02
CA ILE A 334 -4.49 15.60 15.45
C ILE A 334 -3.35 14.67 15.89
N PHE A 335 -2.96 13.70 15.06
CA PHE A 335 -2.11 12.59 15.47
C PHE A 335 -0.69 12.58 14.88
N CYS A 336 -0.42 13.33 13.81
CA CYS A 336 0.95 13.50 13.30
C CYS A 336 1.80 14.31 14.29
N LYS A 337 3.08 13.96 14.40
CA LYS A 337 4.05 14.70 15.23
C LYS A 337 4.55 15.97 14.51
N GLY A 338 4.63 15.92 13.18
CA GLY A 338 5.06 17.02 12.33
C GLY A 338 3.94 17.97 11.90
N GLN A 339 4.32 19.05 11.22
CA GLN A 339 3.35 19.95 10.59
C GLN A 339 2.65 19.23 9.43
N VAL A 340 1.32 19.19 9.50
CA VAL A 340 0.49 18.59 8.45
C VAL A 340 0.12 19.64 7.42
N SER A 341 0.56 19.46 6.18
CA SER A 341 0.14 20.31 5.07
C SER A 341 -1.11 19.74 4.41
N THR A 342 -2.18 20.53 4.33
CA THR A 342 -3.38 20.12 3.57
C THR A 342 -3.05 19.88 2.09
N ALA A 343 -1.99 20.51 1.54
CA ALA A 343 -1.55 20.27 0.16
C ALA A 343 -1.04 18.83 -0.04
N THR A 344 -0.48 18.19 0.98
CA THR A 344 -0.04 16.77 0.92
C THR A 344 -1.19 15.83 0.57
N PHE A 345 -2.44 16.18 0.92
CA PHE A 345 -3.62 15.39 0.58
C PHE A 345 -4.04 15.51 -0.89
N LEU A 346 -3.53 16.52 -1.60
CA LEU A 346 -3.74 16.70 -3.05
C LEU A 346 -2.70 15.93 -3.87
N GLU A 347 -1.62 15.45 -3.25
CA GLU A 347 -0.63 14.58 -3.88
C GLU A 347 -1.20 13.16 -4.12
N SER A 348 -0.46 12.35 -4.90
CA SER A 348 -0.87 10.98 -5.22
C SER A 348 -1.14 10.10 -3.99
N CYS A 349 -0.41 10.30 -2.89
CA CYS A 349 -0.65 9.56 -1.64
C CYS A 349 -2.03 9.80 -1.02
N GLY A 350 -2.62 10.99 -1.24
CA GLY A 350 -3.90 11.39 -0.68
C GLY A 350 -5.05 11.06 -1.63
N ILE A 351 -5.52 12.09 -2.36
CA ILE A 351 -6.74 12.03 -3.16
C ILE A 351 -6.67 10.97 -4.27
N ALA A 352 -5.53 10.79 -4.94
CA ALA A 352 -5.43 9.84 -6.04
C ALA A 352 -5.51 8.38 -5.54
N ASP A 353 -4.74 8.02 -4.50
CA ASP A 353 -4.78 6.67 -3.90
C ASP A 353 -6.17 6.39 -3.29
N LEU A 354 -6.80 7.41 -2.70
CA LEU A 354 -8.17 7.31 -2.18
C LEU A 354 -9.17 6.98 -3.30
N ILE A 355 -9.18 7.77 -4.39
CA ILE A 355 -10.08 7.56 -5.52
C ILE A 355 -9.88 6.17 -6.13
N THR A 356 -8.65 5.82 -6.52
CA THR A 356 -8.38 4.52 -7.18
C THR A 356 -8.78 3.34 -6.28
N THR A 357 -8.60 3.48 -4.96
CA THR A 357 -8.97 2.42 -4.02
C THR A 357 -10.49 2.32 -3.84
N CYS A 358 -11.21 3.44 -3.79
CA CYS A 358 -12.67 3.48 -3.66
C CYS A 358 -13.41 3.00 -4.93
N TYR A 359 -12.75 2.95 -6.09
CA TYR A 359 -13.33 2.41 -7.32
C TYR A 359 -12.81 1.00 -7.68
N GLY A 360 -11.51 0.74 -7.54
CA GLY A 360 -10.88 -0.52 -7.99
C GLY A 360 -10.27 -1.40 -6.89
N GLY A 361 -10.23 -0.91 -5.65
CA GLY A 361 -9.53 -1.56 -4.56
C GLY A 361 -10.13 -2.89 -4.10
N ARG A 362 -9.31 -3.71 -3.43
CA ARG A 362 -9.76 -4.97 -2.80
C ARG A 362 -10.68 -4.71 -1.62
N ASN A 363 -10.40 -3.67 -0.83
CA ASN A 363 -11.26 -3.25 0.29
C ASN A 363 -12.68 -2.97 -0.19
N ARG A 364 -12.82 -2.17 -1.26
CA ARG A 364 -14.12 -1.87 -1.88
C ARG A 364 -14.85 -3.12 -2.36
N ARG A 365 -14.17 -4.00 -3.11
CA ARG A 365 -14.75 -5.25 -3.64
C ARG A 365 -15.29 -6.18 -2.54
N VAL A 366 -14.51 -6.39 -1.48
CA VAL A 366 -14.92 -7.28 -0.39
C VAL A 366 -16.02 -6.64 0.45
N ALA A 367 -15.94 -5.33 0.72
CA ALA A 367 -16.99 -4.60 1.42
C ALA A 367 -18.33 -4.61 0.66
N GLU A 368 -18.30 -4.49 -0.67
CA GLU A 368 -19.49 -4.68 -1.52
C GLU A 368 -20.07 -6.10 -1.39
N ALA A 369 -19.21 -7.12 -1.45
CA ALA A 369 -19.64 -8.51 -1.31
C ALA A 369 -20.21 -8.81 0.09
N LEU A 370 -19.65 -8.22 1.14
CA LEU A 370 -20.16 -8.31 2.52
C LEU A 370 -21.61 -7.87 2.59
N VAL A 371 -21.93 -6.72 2.00
CA VAL A 371 -23.31 -6.20 2.01
C VAL A 371 -24.24 -7.07 1.17
N LYS A 372 -23.79 -7.53 0.00
CA LYS A 372 -24.62 -8.31 -0.93
C LYS A 372 -24.90 -9.74 -0.44
N THR A 373 -23.99 -10.32 0.32
CA THR A 373 -24.06 -11.75 0.70
C THR A 373 -24.33 -11.98 2.19
N GLY A 374 -24.05 -10.99 3.06
CA GLY A 374 -24.11 -11.14 4.51
C GLY A 374 -23.01 -12.02 5.11
N LYS A 375 -22.06 -12.52 4.29
CA LYS A 375 -20.93 -13.31 4.77
C LYS A 375 -19.98 -12.47 5.62
N SER A 376 -19.25 -13.14 6.50
CA SER A 376 -18.20 -12.50 7.29
C SER A 376 -17.02 -12.07 6.42
N ILE A 377 -16.25 -11.09 6.90
CA ILE A 377 -15.01 -10.63 6.23
C ILE A 377 -14.06 -11.81 6.06
N GLU A 378 -13.93 -12.68 7.06
CA GLU A 378 -13.01 -13.83 7.03
C GLU A 378 -13.36 -14.86 5.94
N GLU A 379 -14.64 -15.11 5.73
CA GLU A 379 -15.11 -15.97 4.63
C GLU A 379 -14.80 -15.34 3.27
N LEU A 380 -15.11 -14.05 3.11
CA LEU A 380 -14.86 -13.33 1.85
C LEU A 380 -13.37 -13.19 1.55
N GLU A 381 -12.52 -13.02 2.56
CA GLU A 381 -11.06 -13.05 2.38
C GLU A 381 -10.60 -14.40 1.81
N LYS A 382 -11.10 -15.51 2.35
CA LYS A 382 -10.76 -16.87 1.88
C LYS A 382 -11.24 -17.10 0.44
N GLU A 383 -12.45 -16.64 0.12
CA GLU A 383 -13.07 -16.84 -1.19
C GLU A 383 -12.48 -15.93 -2.29
N MET A 384 -12.20 -14.66 -1.96
CA MET A 384 -11.92 -13.64 -2.97
C MET A 384 -10.45 -13.23 -3.07
N LEU A 385 -9.63 -13.48 -2.03
CA LEU A 385 -8.30 -12.87 -1.93
C LEU A 385 -7.14 -13.86 -1.98
N ASN A 386 -7.41 -15.17 -2.11
CA ASN A 386 -6.40 -16.23 -2.29
C ASN A 386 -5.24 -16.15 -1.29
N GLY A 387 -5.54 -15.96 -0.01
CA GLY A 387 -4.56 -15.91 1.07
C GLY A 387 -4.03 -14.50 1.40
N GLN A 388 -4.55 -13.44 0.77
CA GLN A 388 -4.26 -12.06 1.19
C GLN A 388 -5.29 -11.56 2.20
N LYS A 389 -4.84 -10.69 3.10
CA LYS A 389 -5.68 -10.04 4.12
C LYS A 389 -6.17 -8.66 3.69
N LEU A 390 -7.36 -8.28 4.15
CA LEU A 390 -7.93 -6.96 3.94
C LEU A 390 -7.40 -5.99 4.99
N GLN A 391 -6.75 -4.92 4.54
CA GLN A 391 -6.14 -3.95 5.46
C GLN A 391 -7.18 -2.95 6.00
N GLY A 392 -8.23 -2.63 5.25
CA GLY A 392 -9.22 -1.61 5.63
C GLY A 392 -9.91 -1.86 6.98
N PRO A 393 -10.53 -3.04 7.20
CA PRO A 393 -11.13 -3.40 8.48
C PRO A 393 -10.09 -3.42 9.61
N GLN A 394 -8.89 -3.96 9.37
CA GLN A 394 -7.84 -3.98 10.39
C GLN A 394 -7.43 -2.56 10.80
N THR A 395 -7.19 -1.69 9.83
CA THR A 395 -6.89 -0.27 10.07
C THR A 395 -8.06 0.46 10.74
N SER A 396 -9.32 0.13 10.44
CA SER A 396 -10.46 0.74 11.15
C SER A 396 -10.52 0.31 12.62
N ALA A 397 -10.11 -0.92 12.94
CA ALA A 397 -10.00 -1.38 14.33
C ALA A 397 -8.91 -0.65 15.11
N GLU A 398 -7.73 -0.44 14.49
CA GLU A 398 -6.63 0.34 15.08
C GLU A 398 -7.07 1.80 15.32
N VAL A 399 -7.64 2.45 14.29
CA VAL A 399 -8.14 3.83 14.39
C VAL A 399 -9.24 3.95 15.45
N TYR A 400 -10.20 3.02 15.50
CA TYR A 400 -11.27 3.04 16.49
C TYR A 400 -10.72 2.98 17.93
N ARG A 401 -9.73 2.12 18.20
CA ARG A 401 -9.10 2.03 19.53
C ARG A 401 -8.40 3.34 19.89
N ILE A 402 -7.62 3.92 18.97
CA ILE A 402 -6.95 5.21 19.16
C ILE A 402 -7.98 6.31 19.48
N LEU A 403 -9.05 6.42 18.68
CA LEU A 403 -10.10 7.42 18.88
C LEU A 403 -10.87 7.21 20.18
N LYS A 404 -11.17 5.96 20.54
CA LYS A 404 -11.84 5.60 21.79
C LYS A 404 -11.00 5.98 23.01
N GLN A 405 -9.70 5.70 22.99
CA GLN A 405 -8.77 6.10 24.06
C GLN A 405 -8.70 7.62 24.24
N LYS A 406 -8.84 8.39 23.17
CA LYS A 406 -8.84 9.86 23.21
C LYS A 406 -10.23 10.48 23.41
N GLY A 407 -11.30 9.69 23.48
CA GLY A 407 -12.68 10.20 23.60
C GLY A 407 -13.13 11.00 22.36
N MET A 408 -12.69 10.60 21.16
CA MET A 408 -12.89 11.35 19.91
C MET A 408 -13.76 10.64 18.87
N LEU A 409 -14.44 9.53 19.21
CA LEU A 409 -15.23 8.74 18.26
C LEU A 409 -16.25 9.60 17.48
N ASP A 410 -16.93 10.52 18.16
CA ASP A 410 -17.96 11.39 17.56
C ASP A 410 -17.40 12.41 16.55
N LYS A 411 -16.08 12.65 16.56
CA LYS A 411 -15.42 13.53 15.58
C LYS A 411 -15.10 12.83 14.26
N PHE A 412 -15.16 11.48 14.24
CA PHE A 412 -14.84 10.66 13.08
C PHE A 412 -15.95 9.63 12.83
N PRO A 413 -17.19 10.08 12.54
CA PRO A 413 -18.34 9.20 12.42
C PRO A 413 -18.22 8.17 11.30
N LEU A 414 -17.56 8.48 10.17
CA LEU A 414 -17.36 7.53 9.08
C LEU A 414 -16.36 6.44 9.45
N PHE A 415 -15.18 6.78 9.99
CA PHE A 415 -14.21 5.78 10.46
C PHE A 415 -14.80 4.89 11.54
N THR A 416 -15.54 5.49 12.48
CA THR A 416 -16.23 4.78 13.55
C THR A 416 -17.29 3.83 12.99
N ALA A 417 -18.16 4.30 12.09
CA ALA A 417 -19.20 3.48 11.49
C ALA A 417 -18.62 2.28 10.72
N VAL A 418 -17.55 2.49 9.95
CA VAL A 418 -16.88 1.39 9.22
C VAL A 418 -16.41 0.30 10.19
N TYR A 419 -15.77 0.66 11.30
CA TYR A 419 -15.39 -0.31 12.32
C TYR A 419 -16.59 -1.06 12.90
N GLN A 420 -17.62 -0.34 13.32
CA GLN A 420 -18.79 -0.93 13.98
C GLN A 420 -19.57 -1.87 13.06
N ILE A 421 -19.65 -1.55 11.76
CA ILE A 421 -20.28 -2.43 10.76
C ILE A 421 -19.43 -3.69 10.56
N CYS A 422 -18.10 -3.56 10.51
CA CYS A 422 -17.20 -4.69 10.32
C CYS A 422 -17.10 -5.63 11.53
N TYR A 423 -17.21 -5.11 12.76
CA TYR A 423 -16.85 -5.86 13.97
C TYR A 423 -17.90 -5.88 15.09
N GLU A 424 -18.78 -4.88 15.18
CA GLU A 424 -19.78 -4.78 16.26
C GLU A 424 -21.21 -5.12 15.79
N GLY A 425 -21.38 -5.56 14.54
CA GLY A 425 -22.68 -5.96 14.00
C GLY A 425 -23.63 -4.79 13.72
N ARG A 426 -23.11 -3.56 13.63
CA ARG A 426 -23.92 -2.39 13.27
C ARG A 426 -24.54 -2.58 11.87
N PRO A 427 -25.85 -2.35 11.67
CA PRO A 427 -26.47 -2.49 10.36
C PRO A 427 -25.82 -1.59 9.31
N VAL A 428 -25.42 -2.16 8.17
CA VAL A 428 -24.69 -1.42 7.13
C VAL A 428 -25.47 -0.23 6.53
N LYS A 429 -26.80 -0.27 6.57
CA LYS A 429 -27.66 0.84 6.11
C LYS A 429 -27.44 2.13 6.92
N GLU A 430 -26.94 2.02 8.15
CA GLU A 430 -26.65 3.18 9.00
C GLU A 430 -25.42 3.98 8.57
N ILE A 431 -24.66 3.51 7.54
CA ILE A 431 -23.62 4.34 6.92
C ILE A 431 -24.20 5.68 6.45
N ILE A 432 -25.45 5.76 6.00
CA ILE A 432 -26.04 7.03 5.58
C ILE A 432 -26.24 7.99 6.75
N SER A 433 -26.66 7.48 7.90
CA SER A 433 -26.90 8.29 9.09
C SER A 433 -25.61 8.96 9.60
N CYS A 434 -24.46 8.29 9.47
CA CYS A 434 -23.17 8.87 9.84
C CYS A 434 -22.73 9.99 8.88
N LEU A 435 -23.14 9.95 7.61
CA LEU A 435 -22.89 11.02 6.64
C LEU A 435 -23.83 12.22 6.85
N GLN A 436 -25.11 11.96 7.15
CA GLN A 436 -26.11 13.00 7.38
C GLN A 436 -25.82 13.87 8.61
N SER A 437 -25.20 13.28 9.64
CA SER A 437 -24.89 13.95 10.91
C SER A 437 -23.42 14.39 11.02
N HIS A 438 -22.67 14.33 9.91
CA HIS A 438 -21.23 14.53 9.90
C HIS A 438 -20.81 15.95 10.36
N PRO A 439 -19.78 16.10 11.21
CA PRO A 439 -19.34 17.40 11.75
C PRO A 439 -19.07 18.49 10.71
N GLU A 440 -18.53 18.12 9.54
CA GLU A 440 -18.28 19.02 8.40
C GLU A 440 -19.51 19.74 7.81
N HIS A 441 -20.72 19.39 8.26
CA HIS A 441 -21.97 20.05 7.85
C HIS A 441 -22.60 20.91 8.96
N LYS A 442 -21.99 20.94 10.15
CA LYS A 442 -22.38 21.79 11.28
C LYS A 442 -21.50 23.02 11.29
#